data_AF-A0A820KF83-F1
#
_entry.id   AF-A0A820KF83-F1
#
_cell.length_a   1.000
_cell.length_b   1.000
_cell.length_c   1.000
_cell.angle_alpha   90.00
_cell.angle_beta   90.00
_cell.angle_gamma   90.00
#
_symmetry.space_group_name_H-M   'P 1'
#
loop_
_entity.id
_entity.type
_entity.pdbx_description
1 polymer ?
#
loop_
_entity_poly.entity_id
_entity_poly.type
_entity_poly.pdbx_seq_one_letter_code
_entity_poly.pdbx_strand_id
1 'polypeptide(L)'
;MHDERQNTQYFDLSQGCVFRCHLVYYKEIASNNLLSDRDVIIFNFHHIIFDYLSINIFLNDLNQAYTTGQLLLNNDDSVLRYVDCEYHYFFSFLFLTCFTFYSDAVIERQMSMTGAEMFWHGVLHNCELNQSLPVPYDRYRLSNEHRNGRMTSISFDFGQDLSYYFINYASLNNLSLAHFTLATYFIFLFKLTNGE
;
A
#
# COMPACT_ATOMS: atom_id res chain seq x y z
N MET A 1 -21.69 18.91 -7.99
CA MET A 1 -20.92 18.16 -6.99
C MET A 1 -21.08 16.69 -7.33
N HIS A 2 -20.08 16.06 -7.95
CA HIS A 2 -20.22 14.69 -8.46
C HIS A 2 -20.13 13.69 -7.29
N ASP A 3 -21.06 12.75 -7.25
CA ASP A 3 -21.09 11.62 -6.30
C ASP A 3 -19.94 10.66 -6.65
N GLU A 4 -18.93 10.57 -5.79
CA GLU A 4 -17.78 9.67 -5.96
C GLU A 4 -18.20 8.19 -6.05
N ARG A 5 -19.37 7.81 -5.52
CA ARG A 5 -19.87 6.43 -5.65
C ARG A 5 -20.15 6.04 -7.11
N GLN A 6 -20.29 7.02 -8.00
CA GLN A 6 -20.52 6.85 -9.43
C GLN A 6 -19.35 7.34 -10.30
N ASN A 7 -18.23 7.75 -9.69
CA ASN A 7 -17.09 8.27 -10.44
C ASN A 7 -16.38 7.12 -11.16
N THR A 8 -16.69 6.97 -12.45
CA THR A 8 -16.06 6.01 -13.37
C THR A 8 -14.80 6.57 -14.04
N GLN A 9 -14.46 7.84 -13.79
CA GLN A 9 -13.25 8.44 -14.36
C GLN A 9 -12.03 7.98 -13.59
N TYR A 10 -11.34 6.97 -14.14
CA TYR A 10 -9.97 6.64 -13.78
C TYR A 10 -9.08 7.89 -13.81
N PHE A 11 -8.00 7.88 -13.01
CA PHE A 11 -7.00 8.94 -13.08
C PHE A 11 -6.31 8.91 -14.45
N ASP A 12 -6.23 10.08 -15.10
CA ASP A 12 -5.44 10.24 -16.32
C ASP A 12 -4.00 10.58 -15.93
N LEU A 13 -3.14 9.55 -15.92
CA LEU A 13 -1.73 9.69 -15.58
C LEU A 13 -0.98 10.60 -16.56
N SER A 14 -1.43 10.71 -17.81
CA SER A 14 -0.78 11.55 -18.82
C SER A 14 -0.90 13.04 -18.52
N GLN A 15 -1.95 13.42 -17.80
CA GLN A 15 -2.18 14.80 -17.36
C GLN A 15 -1.60 15.11 -15.98
N GLY A 16 -0.98 14.13 -15.31
CA GLY A 16 -0.43 14.30 -13.96
C GLY A 16 -1.49 14.46 -12.85
N CYS A 17 -2.78 14.30 -13.17
CA CYS A 17 -3.87 14.37 -12.21
C CYS A 17 -3.97 13.04 -11.46
N VAL A 18 -3.24 12.90 -10.36
CA VAL A 18 -3.13 11.66 -9.54
C VAL A 18 -3.70 11.80 -8.12
N PHE A 19 -4.34 12.93 -7.83
CA PHE A 19 -4.94 13.23 -6.54
C PHE A 19 -6.28 13.95 -6.72
N ARG A 20 -7.27 13.61 -5.90
CA ARG A 20 -8.55 14.31 -5.79
C ARG A 20 -8.93 14.46 -4.32
N CYS A 21 -9.59 15.56 -4.01
CA CYS A 21 -10.16 15.82 -2.69
C CYS A 21 -11.63 16.21 -2.86
N HIS A 22 -12.50 15.55 -2.12
CA HIS A 22 -13.93 15.80 -2.13
C HIS A 22 -14.40 16.09 -0.71
N LEU A 23 -15.25 17.10 -0.60
CA LEU A 23 -15.94 17.42 0.63
C LEU A 23 -17.35 16.86 0.51
N VAL A 24 -17.91 16.23 1.55
CA VAL A 24 -19.27 15.71 1.53
C VAL A 24 -20.00 16.28 2.72
N TYR A 25 -20.99 17.13 2.45
CA TYR A 25 -21.76 17.80 3.48
C TYR A 25 -22.97 16.96 3.89
N TYR A 26 -23.20 16.84 5.20
CA TYR A 26 -24.35 16.10 5.73
C TYR A 26 -25.66 16.88 5.62
N LYS A 27 -25.61 18.22 5.62
CA LYS A 27 -26.77 19.12 5.44
C LYS A 27 -26.41 20.29 4.51
N GLU A 28 -27.43 20.88 3.87
CA GLU A 28 -27.22 22.13 3.11
C GLU A 28 -26.64 23.22 4.01
N ILE A 29 -25.61 23.89 3.48
CA ILE A 29 -24.81 24.88 4.20
C ILE A 29 -25.69 26.09 4.52
N ALA A 30 -26.07 26.25 5.79
CA ALA A 30 -26.69 27.46 6.28
C ALA A 30 -25.61 28.53 6.48
N SER A 31 -25.31 29.24 5.39
CA SER A 31 -24.64 30.56 5.30
C SER A 31 -23.25 30.77 5.91
N ASN A 32 -22.71 29.86 6.71
CA ASN A 32 -21.38 29.98 7.29
C ASN A 32 -20.53 28.83 6.75
N ASN A 33 -19.47 29.16 6.00
CA ASN A 33 -18.51 28.24 5.34
C ASN A 33 -17.70 27.36 6.33
N LEU A 34 -18.35 26.73 7.30
CA LEU A 34 -17.74 25.91 8.33
C LEU A 34 -18.23 24.46 8.17
N LEU A 35 -17.30 23.53 8.31
CA LEU A 35 -17.59 22.11 8.34
C LEU A 35 -18.34 21.75 9.63
N SER A 36 -19.33 20.90 9.49
CA SER A 36 -20.02 20.22 10.59
C SER A 36 -19.29 18.93 10.98
N ASP A 37 -19.43 18.49 12.22
CA ASP A 37 -18.90 17.21 12.74
C ASP A 37 -19.35 15.97 11.92
N ARG A 38 -20.39 16.11 11.09
CA ARG A 38 -20.90 15.03 10.23
C ARG A 38 -20.44 15.13 8.78
N ASP A 39 -19.74 16.20 8.43
CA ASP A 39 -19.19 16.37 7.10
C ASP A 39 -17.95 15.47 6.95
N VAL A 40 -17.71 14.99 5.74
CA VAL A 40 -16.64 14.03 5.44
C VAL A 40 -15.72 14.61 4.39
N ILE A 41 -14.42 14.50 4.63
CA ILE A 41 -13.39 14.78 3.63
C ILE A 41 -12.92 13.44 3.06
N ILE A 42 -12.96 13.32 1.73
CA ILE A 42 -12.49 12.14 1.00
C ILE A 42 -11.27 12.55 0.20
N PHE A 43 -10.12 11.99 0.57
CA PHE A 43 -8.90 12.08 -0.21
C PHE A 43 -8.75 10.82 -1.06
N ASN A 44 -8.49 10.99 -2.35
CA ASN A 44 -8.30 9.90 -3.29
C ASN A 44 -6.95 10.09 -3.99
N PHE A 45 -6.04 9.15 -3.79
CA PHE A 45 -4.70 9.15 -4.38
C PHE A 45 -4.55 7.97 -5.32
N HIS A 46 -3.89 8.19 -6.46
CA HIS A 46 -3.40 7.08 -7.25
C HIS A 46 -2.18 6.45 -6.56
N HIS A 47 -2.17 5.12 -6.40
CA HIS A 47 -1.10 4.39 -5.70
C HIS A 47 0.32 4.55 -6.29
N ILE A 48 0.43 5.17 -7.47
CA ILE A 48 1.70 5.51 -8.12
C ILE A 48 2.51 6.58 -7.35
N ILE A 49 1.83 7.41 -6.57
CA ILE A 49 2.44 8.47 -5.75
C ILE A 49 2.20 8.29 -4.25
N PHE A 50 1.44 7.27 -3.85
CA PHE A 50 0.95 7.15 -2.48
C PHE A 50 0.84 5.70 -2.04
N ASP A 51 1.57 5.35 -0.97
CA ASP A 51 1.57 4.01 -0.40
C ASP A 51 1.00 3.99 1.03
N TYR A 52 0.99 2.82 1.65
CA TYR A 52 0.45 2.65 2.99
C TYR A 52 1.23 3.44 4.05
N LEU A 53 2.56 3.54 3.91
CA LEU A 53 3.40 4.28 4.86
C LEU A 53 3.17 5.80 4.74
N SER A 54 2.91 6.27 3.52
CA SER A 54 2.61 7.66 3.19
C SER A 54 1.36 8.20 3.90
N ILE A 55 0.42 7.33 4.30
CA ILE A 55 -0.81 7.72 5.01
C ILE A 55 -0.47 8.50 6.29
N ASN A 56 0.43 7.97 7.13
CA ASN A 56 0.75 8.59 8.41
C ASN A 56 1.50 9.91 8.24
N ILE A 57 2.37 10.00 7.24
CA ILE A 57 3.10 11.23 6.90
C ILE A 57 2.10 12.31 6.46
N PHE A 58 1.24 11.97 5.51
CA PHE A 58 0.21 12.87 5.00
C PHE A 58 -0.73 13.36 6.11
N LEU A 59 -1.21 12.47 6.99
CA LEU A 59 -2.10 12.87 8.09
C LEU A 59 -1.41 13.79 9.10
N ASN A 60 -0.14 13.54 9.40
CA ASN A 60 0.64 14.42 10.27
C ASN A 60 0.82 15.80 9.64
N ASP A 61 1.22 15.85 8.37
CA ASP A 61 1.44 17.11 7.64
C ASP A 61 0.13 17.89 7.48
N LEU A 62 -0.97 17.20 7.17
CA LEU A 62 -2.31 17.79 7.09
C LEU A 62 -2.75 18.37 8.43
N ASN A 63 -2.51 17.65 9.53
CA ASN A 63 -2.86 18.13 10.87
C ASN A 63 -2.03 19.35 11.27
N GLN A 64 -0.73 19.34 10.96
CA GLN A 64 0.15 20.48 11.20
C GLN A 64 -0.31 21.69 10.38
N ALA A 65 -0.52 21.52 9.08
CA ALA A 65 -1.02 22.54 8.17
C ALA A 65 -2.29 23.21 8.69
N TYR A 66 -3.25 22.42 9.14
CA TYR A 66 -4.55 22.89 9.57
C TYR A 66 -4.53 23.54 10.96
N THR A 67 -3.68 23.05 11.88
CA THR A 67 -3.63 23.52 13.27
C THR A 67 -2.76 24.77 13.43
N THR A 68 -1.63 24.84 12.75
CA THR A 68 -0.67 25.95 12.93
C THR A 68 -0.91 27.08 11.93
N GLY A 69 -1.60 26.83 10.81
CA GLY A 69 -1.74 27.79 9.72
C GLY A 69 -0.40 28.22 9.11
N GLN A 70 0.72 27.56 9.46
CA GLN A 70 2.08 28.00 9.17
C GLN A 70 2.61 27.54 7.81
N LEU A 71 1.76 26.97 6.95
CA LEU A 71 2.18 26.65 5.58
C LEU A 71 2.47 27.89 4.71
N LEU A 72 2.22 29.12 5.18
CA LEU A 72 2.31 30.33 4.33
C LEU A 72 2.95 31.58 4.95
N LEU A 73 3.59 31.54 6.13
CA LEU A 73 4.12 32.79 6.73
C LEU A 73 5.54 32.78 7.27
N ASN A 74 6.21 31.63 7.32
CA ASN A 74 7.64 31.62 7.60
C ASN A 74 8.36 31.36 6.28
N ASN A 75 9.07 32.38 5.77
CA ASN A 75 10.07 32.31 4.70
C ASN A 75 11.27 31.42 5.07
N ASP A 76 11.02 30.36 5.82
CA ASP A 76 12.00 29.39 6.27
C ASP A 76 11.64 28.11 5.53
N ASP A 77 12.25 27.93 4.35
CA ASP A 77 12.20 26.75 3.47
C ASP A 77 12.70 25.46 4.17
N SER A 78 12.69 25.42 5.51
CA SER A 78 13.36 24.47 6.37
C SER A 78 12.40 23.48 7.06
N VAL A 79 11.09 23.72 7.06
CA VAL A 79 10.12 22.86 7.78
C VAL A 79 9.50 21.79 6.88
N LEU A 80 9.12 22.11 5.64
CA LEU A 80 8.85 21.09 4.63
C LEU A 80 10.15 20.69 3.98
N ARG A 81 10.79 19.67 4.55
CA ARG A 81 11.83 18.93 3.86
C ARG A 81 11.19 18.24 2.66
N TYR A 82 11.17 18.93 1.53
CA TYR A 82 11.07 18.29 0.23
C TYR A 82 12.28 17.37 0.11
N VAL A 83 12.10 16.11 0.49
CA VAL A 83 13.10 15.08 0.24
C VAL A 83 12.91 14.70 -1.21
N ASP A 84 13.67 15.36 -2.07
CA ASP A 84 13.81 15.01 -3.48
C ASP A 84 14.64 13.71 -3.54
N CYS A 85 14.02 12.60 -3.13
CA CYS A 85 14.48 11.28 -3.55
C CYS A 85 14.09 11.19 -5.02
N GLU A 86 14.97 11.65 -5.89
CA GLU A 86 14.81 11.62 -7.34
C GLU A 86 14.21 10.26 -7.76
N TYR A 87 12.91 10.24 -8.08
CA TYR A 87 12.13 9.03 -8.40
C TYR A 87 12.61 8.32 -9.69
N HIS A 88 13.71 8.79 -10.28
CA HIS A 88 14.28 8.33 -11.53
C HIS A 88 14.69 6.85 -11.49
N TYR A 89 14.95 6.28 -10.31
CA TYR A 89 15.36 4.87 -10.16
C TYR A 89 14.25 3.94 -9.67
N PHE A 90 13.08 4.46 -9.31
CA PHE A 90 12.02 3.66 -8.67
C PHE A 90 11.05 2.99 -9.66
N PHE A 91 11.06 3.42 -10.93
CA PHE A 91 10.00 3.08 -11.89
C PHE A 91 10.19 1.79 -12.71
N SER A 92 11.26 1.06 -12.48
CA SER A 92 11.43 -0.28 -13.04
C SER A 92 11.77 -1.21 -11.90
N PHE A 93 10.76 -1.86 -11.32
CA PHE A 93 10.77 -3.25 -10.83
C PHE A 93 9.58 -3.45 -9.89
N LEU A 94 8.46 -3.91 -10.46
CA LEU A 94 7.24 -4.23 -9.74
C LEU A 94 7.11 -5.75 -9.63
N PHE A 95 7.46 -6.36 -8.48
CA PHE A 95 6.80 -7.58 -8.00
C PHE A 95 6.96 -7.77 -6.48
N LEU A 96 5.92 -8.32 -5.88
CA LEU A 96 5.48 -8.17 -4.49
C LEU A 96 6.38 -8.85 -3.43
N THR A 97 6.32 -8.30 -2.21
CA THR A 97 6.77 -8.80 -0.89
C THR A 97 8.25 -9.12 -0.64
N CYS A 98 9.11 -9.29 -1.66
CA CYS A 98 10.56 -9.41 -1.43
C CYS A 98 11.33 -8.08 -1.46
N PHE A 99 10.66 -6.98 -1.81
CA PHE A 99 11.35 -5.73 -2.14
C PHE A 99 11.56 -4.74 -0.99
N THR A 100 10.90 -4.87 0.15
CA THR A 100 11.25 -4.04 1.31
C THR A 100 12.71 -4.27 1.73
N PHE A 101 13.21 -5.52 1.63
CA PHE A 101 14.63 -5.81 1.85
C PHE A 101 15.54 -5.40 0.68
N TYR A 102 15.08 -5.54 -0.57
CA TYR A 102 15.89 -5.21 -1.76
C TYR A 102 16.08 -3.71 -1.95
N SER A 103 15.03 -2.91 -1.77
CA SER A 103 15.06 -1.45 -1.87
C SER A 103 16.05 -0.91 -0.86
N ASP A 104 15.94 -1.34 0.40
CA ASP A 104 16.80 -0.85 1.48
C ASP A 104 18.26 -1.28 1.26
N ALA A 105 18.54 -2.54 0.87
CA ALA A 105 19.92 -3.01 0.70
C ALA A 105 20.66 -2.36 -0.50
N VAL A 106 19.97 -2.06 -1.61
CA VAL A 106 20.58 -1.37 -2.77
C VAL A 106 20.71 0.13 -2.52
N ILE A 107 19.67 0.76 -1.95
CA ILE A 107 19.66 2.19 -1.63
C ILE A 107 20.68 2.52 -0.53
N GLU A 108 20.85 1.63 0.46
CA GLU A 108 21.88 1.74 1.50
C GLU A 108 23.27 1.26 1.06
N ARG A 109 23.47 0.93 -0.24
CA ARG A 109 24.73 0.45 -0.83
C ARG A 109 25.28 -0.85 -0.23
N GLN A 110 24.46 -1.67 0.41
CA GLN A 110 24.84 -2.97 0.95
C GLN A 110 24.99 -4.05 -0.14
N MET A 111 24.41 -3.83 -1.33
CA MET A 111 24.53 -4.72 -2.48
C MET A 111 24.60 -3.95 -3.81
N SER A 112 25.40 -4.42 -4.77
CA SER A 112 25.43 -3.86 -6.12
C SER A 112 24.21 -4.30 -6.95
N MET A 113 23.74 -3.45 -7.86
CA MET A 113 22.63 -3.77 -8.79
C MET A 113 22.86 -5.08 -9.54
N THR A 114 24.08 -5.30 -10.04
CA THR A 114 24.47 -6.55 -10.72
C THR A 114 24.38 -7.76 -9.80
N GLY A 115 24.79 -7.62 -8.53
CA GLY A 115 24.67 -8.69 -7.54
C GLY A 115 23.21 -9.07 -7.28
N ALA A 116 22.35 -8.06 -7.18
CA ALA A 116 20.93 -8.24 -6.93
C ALA A 116 20.20 -8.86 -8.14
N GLU A 117 20.55 -8.45 -9.35
CA GLU A 117 20.07 -9.04 -10.60
C GLU A 117 20.42 -10.54 -10.68
N MET A 118 21.69 -10.89 -10.43
CA MET A 118 22.14 -12.29 -10.44
C MET A 118 21.41 -13.13 -9.39
N PHE A 119 21.20 -12.57 -8.19
CA PHE A 119 20.45 -13.24 -7.13
C PHE A 119 19.02 -13.55 -7.55
N TRP A 120 18.27 -12.55 -8.02
CA TRP A 120 16.87 -12.75 -8.44
C TRP A 120 16.76 -13.66 -9.64
N HIS A 121 17.65 -13.52 -10.61
CA HIS A 121 17.72 -14.44 -11.74
C HIS A 121 17.91 -15.87 -11.24
N GLY A 122 18.84 -16.13 -10.32
CA GLY A 122 19.06 -17.46 -9.75
C GLY A 122 17.85 -18.00 -8.98
N VAL A 123 17.20 -17.18 -8.15
CA VAL A 123 16.05 -17.58 -7.33
C VAL A 123 14.81 -17.87 -8.18
N LEU A 124 14.56 -17.05 -9.20
CA LEU A 124 13.33 -17.10 -10.00
C LEU A 124 13.48 -17.87 -11.32
N HIS A 125 14.69 -18.30 -11.69
CA HIS A 125 14.96 -18.98 -12.98
C HIS A 125 14.02 -20.16 -13.25
N ASN A 126 13.70 -20.93 -12.21
CA ASN A 126 12.85 -22.13 -12.32
C ASN A 126 11.39 -21.88 -11.93
N CYS A 127 11.00 -20.63 -11.65
CA CYS A 127 9.62 -20.31 -11.33
C CYS A 127 8.77 -20.28 -12.61
N GLU A 128 7.76 -21.13 -12.68
CA GLU A 128 6.81 -21.17 -13.80
C GLU A 128 5.80 -20.02 -13.70
N LEU A 129 6.24 -18.80 -13.99
CA LEU A 129 5.41 -17.58 -13.89
C LEU A 129 4.15 -17.59 -14.78
N ASN A 130 4.14 -18.45 -15.80
CA ASN A 130 3.00 -18.63 -16.71
C ASN A 130 1.91 -19.54 -16.12
N GLN A 131 2.20 -20.29 -15.05
CA GLN A 131 1.24 -21.15 -14.39
C GLN A 131 0.62 -20.43 -13.20
N SER A 132 -0.70 -20.34 -13.18
CA SER A 132 -1.44 -19.84 -12.02
C SER A 132 -1.45 -20.89 -10.92
N LEU A 133 -1.31 -20.47 -9.66
CA LEU A 133 -1.48 -21.35 -8.52
C LEU A 133 -2.90 -21.97 -8.56
N PRO A 134 -3.06 -23.30 -8.48
CA PRO A 134 -4.36 -23.97 -8.64
C PRO A 134 -5.18 -23.88 -7.35
N VAL A 135 -5.49 -22.67 -6.90
CA VAL A 135 -6.38 -22.44 -5.77
C VAL A 135 -7.84 -22.73 -6.17
N PRO A 136 -8.71 -23.12 -5.24
CA PRO A 136 -10.12 -23.34 -5.55
C PRO A 136 -10.77 -22.01 -5.95
N TYR A 137 -11.08 -21.88 -7.24
CA TYR A 137 -11.75 -20.71 -7.79
C TYR A 137 -13.26 -20.95 -7.90
N ASP A 138 -14.07 -20.05 -7.36
CA ASP A 138 -15.52 -20.06 -7.61
C ASP A 138 -15.86 -19.65 -9.05
N ARG A 139 -14.94 -18.93 -9.72
CA ARG A 139 -15.10 -18.42 -11.08
C ARG A 139 -13.77 -18.48 -11.83
N TYR A 140 -13.81 -18.86 -13.11
CA TYR A 140 -12.63 -18.87 -13.97
C TYR A 140 -12.11 -17.46 -14.23
N ARG A 141 -10.79 -17.32 -14.24
CA ARG A 141 -10.11 -16.07 -14.58
C ARG A 141 -10.27 -15.77 -16.07
N LEU A 142 -10.83 -14.61 -16.42
CA LEU A 142 -10.95 -14.17 -17.82
C LEU A 142 -9.68 -13.42 -18.25
N SER A 143 -9.30 -13.54 -19.53
CA SER A 143 -8.12 -12.88 -20.08
C SER A 143 -8.19 -11.34 -20.07
N ASN A 144 -9.41 -10.80 -20.07
CA ASN A 144 -9.68 -9.35 -20.11
C ASN A 144 -10.26 -8.84 -18.78
N GLU A 145 -9.84 -9.41 -17.65
CA GLU A 145 -10.29 -8.96 -16.34
C GLU A 145 -9.82 -7.53 -16.05
N HIS A 146 -10.74 -6.58 -16.18
CA HIS A 146 -10.62 -5.29 -15.53
C HIS A 146 -10.96 -5.45 -14.05
N ARG A 147 -10.14 -4.87 -13.17
CA ARG A 147 -10.52 -4.71 -11.77
C ARG A 147 -11.82 -3.90 -11.73
N ASN A 148 -12.92 -4.54 -11.36
CA ASN A 148 -14.25 -3.94 -11.31
C ASN A 148 -14.43 -2.96 -10.13
N GLY A 149 -13.37 -2.70 -9.35
CA GLY A 149 -13.40 -1.86 -8.15
C GLY A 149 -14.22 -2.42 -7.00
N ARG A 150 -14.83 -3.62 -7.14
CA ARG A 150 -15.60 -4.28 -6.09
C ARG A 150 -14.71 -5.24 -5.34
N MET A 151 -14.28 -4.82 -4.15
CA MET A 151 -13.51 -5.65 -3.24
C MET A 151 -14.43 -6.26 -2.19
N THR A 152 -14.31 -7.57 -1.96
CA THR A 152 -14.78 -8.21 -0.74
C THR A 152 -13.59 -8.31 0.19
N SER A 153 -13.67 -7.65 1.34
CA SER A 153 -12.67 -7.80 2.40
C SER A 153 -13.25 -8.68 3.48
N ILE A 154 -12.50 -9.70 3.88
CA ILE A 154 -12.81 -10.54 5.03
C ILE A 154 -11.77 -10.19 6.09
N SER A 155 -12.23 -9.70 7.23
CA SER A 155 -11.39 -9.44 8.39
C SER A 155 -11.65 -10.51 9.44
N PHE A 156 -10.58 -11.04 10.00
CA PHE A 156 -10.62 -11.93 11.15
C PHE A 156 -9.53 -11.51 12.12
N ASP A 157 -9.83 -11.63 13.41
CA ASP A 157 -8.91 -11.32 14.51
C ASP A 157 -8.44 -12.64 15.12
N PHE A 158 -7.13 -12.77 15.33
CA PHE A 158 -6.55 -13.92 16.03
C PHE A 158 -6.80 -13.85 17.55
N GLY A 159 -7.16 -12.69 18.08
CA GLY A 159 -7.35 -12.48 19.50
C GLY A 159 -6.03 -12.45 20.27
N GLN A 160 -6.11 -12.09 21.55
CA GLN A 160 -4.93 -11.85 22.38
C GLN A 160 -4.14 -13.13 22.68
N ASP A 161 -4.82 -14.25 22.95
CA ASP A 161 -4.19 -15.50 23.33
C ASP A 161 -3.35 -16.10 22.19
N LEU A 162 -3.93 -16.24 20.98
CA LEU A 162 -3.17 -16.75 19.83
C LEU A 162 -2.06 -15.80 19.43
N SER A 163 -2.29 -14.48 19.48
CA SER A 163 -1.24 -13.49 19.21
C SER A 163 -0.07 -13.65 20.17
N TYR A 164 -0.34 -13.85 21.47
CA TYR A 164 0.69 -14.10 22.48
C TYR A 164 1.47 -15.39 22.18
N TYR A 165 0.80 -16.49 21.85
CA TYR A 165 1.47 -17.75 21.50
C TYR A 165 2.32 -17.63 20.24
N PHE A 166 1.86 -16.90 19.22
CA PHE A 166 2.63 -16.65 18.00
C PHE A 166 3.90 -15.84 18.28
N ILE A 167 3.77 -14.76 19.05
CA ILE A 167 4.91 -13.91 19.43
C ILE A 167 5.91 -14.72 20.28
N ASN A 168 5.42 -15.47 21.28
CA ASN A 168 6.27 -16.27 22.14
C ASN A 168 7.00 -17.37 21.36
N TYR A 169 6.31 -18.09 20.48
CA TYR A 169 6.93 -19.11 19.64
C TYR A 169 8.00 -18.52 18.71
N ALA A 170 7.71 -17.41 18.04
CA ALA A 170 8.67 -16.73 17.18
C ALA A 170 9.91 -16.29 17.98
N SER A 171 9.70 -15.73 19.18
CA SER A 171 10.77 -15.27 20.06
C SER A 171 11.65 -16.41 20.56
N LEU A 172 11.05 -17.52 21.00
CA LEU A 172 11.78 -18.71 21.49
C LEU A 172 12.63 -19.36 20.40
N ASN A 173 12.24 -19.24 19.13
CA ASN A 173 12.95 -19.83 18.00
C ASN A 173 13.84 -18.81 17.25
N ASN A 174 14.01 -17.58 17.77
CA ASN A 174 14.75 -16.50 17.11
C ASN A 174 14.26 -16.20 15.68
N LEU A 175 12.95 -16.32 15.45
CA LEU A 175 12.30 -16.03 14.17
C LEU A 175 11.63 -14.65 14.22
N SER A 176 11.62 -13.95 13.09
CA SER A 176 10.74 -12.80 12.96
C SER A 176 9.28 -13.27 12.88
N LEU A 177 8.37 -12.52 13.50
CA LEU A 177 6.94 -12.81 13.41
C LEU A 177 6.47 -12.85 11.95
N ALA A 178 7.02 -11.98 11.09
CA ALA A 178 6.70 -11.94 9.67
C ALA A 178 7.11 -13.22 8.92
N HIS A 179 8.29 -13.79 9.18
CA HIS A 179 8.70 -15.04 8.56
C HIS A 179 7.84 -16.21 9.05
N PHE A 180 7.50 -16.22 10.34
CA PHE A 180 6.65 -17.26 10.91
C PHE A 180 5.22 -17.24 10.33
N THR A 181 4.61 -16.06 10.21
CA THR A 181 3.28 -15.91 9.60
C THR A 181 3.30 -16.21 8.11
N LEU A 182 4.35 -15.81 7.40
CA LEU A 182 4.53 -16.13 5.99
C LEU A 182 4.66 -17.64 5.76
N ALA A 183 5.44 -18.34 6.58
CA ALA A 183 5.53 -19.81 6.54
C ALA A 183 4.18 -20.48 6.82
N THR A 184 3.44 -19.98 7.80
CA THR A 184 2.08 -20.46 8.11
C THR A 184 1.14 -20.26 6.92
N TYR A 185 1.23 -19.12 6.23
CA TYR A 185 0.47 -18.83 5.02
C TYR A 185 0.83 -19.77 3.87
N PHE A 186 2.12 -20.10 3.68
CA PHE A 186 2.54 -21.08 2.68
C PHE A 186 2.03 -22.49 2.99
N ILE A 187 2.06 -22.92 4.25
CA ILE A 187 1.47 -24.20 4.67
C ILE A 187 -0.03 -24.22 4.38
N PHE A 188 -0.72 -23.12 4.65
CA PHE A 188 -2.14 -22.97 4.32
C PHE A 188 -2.38 -23.09 2.81
N LEU A 189 -1.63 -22.36 1.98
CA LEU A 189 -1.75 -22.45 0.52
C LEU A 189 -1.46 -23.85 0.01
N PHE A 190 -0.41 -24.49 0.50
CA PHE A 190 -0.03 -25.85 0.11
C PHE A 190 -1.16 -26.85 0.38
N LYS A 191 -1.73 -26.82 1.59
CA LYS A 191 -2.91 -27.63 1.95
C LYS A 191 -4.13 -27.30 1.11
N LEU A 192 -4.34 -26.03 0.80
CA LEU A 192 -5.47 -25.57 -0.02
C LEU A 192 -5.38 -26.10 -1.46
N THR A 193 -4.17 -26.26 -1.99
CA THR A 193 -3.92 -26.76 -3.36
C THR A 193 -3.86 -28.29 -3.47
N ASN A 194 -4.29 -29.04 -2.44
CA ASN A 194 -4.20 -30.51 -2.36
C ASN A 194 -2.77 -31.06 -2.47
N GLY A 195 -1.75 -30.28 -2.06
CA GLY A 195 -0.45 -30.87 -1.74
C GLY A 195 -0.60 -31.64 -0.43
N GLU A 196 -0.38 -32.96 -0.45
CA GLU A 196 -0.35 -33.79 0.77
C GLU A 196 0.74 -33.34 1.74
#